data_AF-A0A7U2NGX8-F1
#
_entry.id   AF-A0A7U2NGX8-F1
#
_cell.length_a   1.000
_cell.length_b   1.000
_cell.length_c   1.000
_cell.angle_alpha   90.00
_cell.angle_beta   90.00
_cell.angle_gamma   90.00
#
_symmetry.space_group_name_H-M   'P 1'
#
loop_
_entity.id
_entity.type
_entity.pdbx_description
1 polymer ?
#
loop_
_entity_poly.entity_id
_entity_poly.type
_entity_poly.pdbx_seq_one_letter_code
_entity_poly.pdbx_strand_id
1 'polypeptide(L)' 'MTAKEKLIDFLKEKNIEIINSIETKLGDDEIQYAVDFIEKLNTISTHRITKIGHTEQGDFFVNCETGFTHFK' A
#
# COMPACT_ATOMS: atom_id res chain seq x y z
N MET A 1 17.82 2.65 3.64
CA MET A 1 16.54 2.49 2.95
C MET A 1 15.50 2.10 3.98
N THR A 2 14.52 2.97 4.18
CA THR A 2 13.37 2.78 5.08
C THR A 2 12.34 1.86 4.44
N ALA A 3 11.48 1.27 5.27
CA ALA A 3 10.35 0.47 4.82
C ALA A 3 9.46 1.22 3.81
N LYS A 4 9.22 2.51 4.05
CA LYS A 4 8.50 3.38 3.13
C LYS A 4 9.20 3.52 1.77
N GLU A 5 10.53 3.68 1.75
CA GLU A 5 11.28 3.79 0.50
C GLU A 5 11.18 2.50 -0.34
N LYS A 6 11.26 1.32 0.30
CA LYS A 6 11.04 0.02 -0.37
C LYS A 6 9.70 -0.05 -1.10
N LEU A 7 8.63 0.38 -0.43
CA LEU A 7 7.28 0.36 -1.00
C LEU A 7 7.11 1.39 -2.12
N ILE A 8 7.68 2.58 -1.97
CA ILE A 8 7.65 3.61 -3.02
C ILE A 8 8.38 3.10 -4.28
N ASP A 9 9.54 2.47 -4.11
CA ASP A 9 10.30 1.93 -5.25
C ASP A 9 9.53 0.81 -5.93
N PHE A 10 8.94 -0.12 -5.18
CA PHE A 10 8.07 -1.17 -5.72
C PHE A 10 6.88 -0.57 -6.52
N LEU A 11 6.22 0.44 -5.97
CA LEU A 11 5.09 1.10 -6.62
C LEU A 11 5.51 1.78 -7.93
N LYS A 12 6.69 2.41 -7.97
CA LYS A 12 7.27 2.98 -9.20
C LYS A 12 7.62 1.90 -10.22
N GLU A 13 8.25 0.81 -9.81
CA GLU A 13 8.61 -0.31 -10.69
C GLU A 13 7.38 -0.93 -11.36
N LYS A 14 6.27 -1.02 -10.63
CA LYS A 14 4.99 -1.53 -11.13
C LYS A 14 4.14 -0.48 -11.85
N ASN A 15 4.62 0.77 -11.96
CA ASN A 15 3.89 1.91 -12.52
C ASN A 15 2.52 2.14 -11.85
N ILE A 16 2.48 2.02 -10.52
CA ILE A 16 1.29 2.18 -9.69
C ILE A 16 1.29 3.59 -9.11
N GLU A 17 0.23 4.33 -9.41
CA GLU A 17 0.07 5.69 -8.93
C GLU A 17 -0.46 5.71 -7.50
N ILE A 18 0.17 6.52 -6.64
CA ILE A 18 -0.29 6.80 -5.29
C ILE A 18 -0.91 8.18 -5.28
N ILE A 19 -2.20 8.26 -4.96
CA ILE A 19 -2.94 9.51 -5.11
C ILE A 19 -2.82 10.39 -3.86
N ASN A 20 -2.67 9.80 -2.66
CA ASN A 20 -2.81 10.54 -1.42
C ASN A 20 -1.56 10.47 -0.52
N SER A 21 -1.30 9.35 0.17
CA SER A 21 -0.17 9.28 1.12
C SER A 21 0.20 7.86 1.54
N ILE A 22 1.50 7.68 1.86
CA ILE A 22 2.03 6.54 2.60
C ILE A 22 2.56 7.05 3.94
N GLU A 23 2.10 6.44 5.03
CA GLU A 23 2.59 6.68 6.38
C GLU A 23 4.11 6.44 6.49
N THR A 24 4.80 7.24 7.31
CA THR A 24 6.27 7.19 7.42
C THR A 24 6.79 6.05 8.27
N LYS A 25 5.95 5.51 9.16
CA LYS A 25 6.30 4.42 10.08
C LYS A 25 5.55 3.17 9.63
N LEU A 26 6.20 2.40 8.77
CA LEU A 26 5.74 1.08 8.36
C LEU A 26 6.77 0.04 8.78
N GLY A 27 6.32 -1.10 9.28
CA GLY A 27 7.12 -2.30 9.54
C GLY A 27 7.40 -3.07 8.26
N ASP A 28 8.51 -3.83 8.20
CA ASP A 28 8.86 -4.63 7.03
C ASP A 28 7.76 -5.66 6.67
N ASP A 29 7.06 -6.19 7.67
CA ASP A 29 5.94 -7.12 7.52
C ASP A 29 4.66 -6.46 6.97
N GLU A 30 4.46 -5.17 7.22
CA GLU A 30 3.38 -4.36 6.64
C GLU A 30 3.70 -4.00 5.18
N ILE A 31 4.97 -3.73 4.87
CA ILE A 31 5.42 -3.54 3.49
C ILE A 31 5.18 -4.80 2.68
N GLN A 32 5.59 -5.96 3.19
CA GLN A 32 5.39 -7.22 2.49
C GLN A 32 3.90 -7.47 2.26
N TYR A 33 3.06 -7.22 3.27
CA TYR A 33 1.61 -7.34 3.13
C TYR A 33 1.05 -6.41 2.06
N ALA A 34 1.46 -5.14 2.04
CA ALA A 34 1.02 -4.18 1.03
C ALA A 34 1.45 -4.61 -0.37
N VAL A 35 2.70 -5.05 -0.54
CA VAL A 35 3.23 -5.57 -1.80
C VAL A 35 2.40 -6.76 -2.29
N ASP A 36 2.20 -7.77 -1.45
CA ASP A 36 1.43 -8.97 -1.79
C ASP A 36 -0.02 -8.62 -2.17
N PHE A 37 -0.63 -7.70 -1.43
CA PHE A 37 -1.98 -7.22 -1.73
C PHE A 37 -2.04 -6.50 -3.07
N ILE A 38 -1.11 -5.58 -3.32
CA ILE A 38 -1.04 -4.80 -4.56
C ILE A 38 -0.77 -5.71 -5.76
N GLU A 39 0.09 -6.72 -5.64
CA GLU A 39 0.34 -7.69 -6.71
C GLU A 39 -0.93 -8.48 -7.04
N LYS A 40 -1.64 -8.98 -6.02
CA LYS A 40 -2.94 -9.66 -6.23
C LYS A 40 -3.94 -8.72 -6.88
N LEU A 41 -4.04 -7.48 -6.42
CA LEU A 41 -4.96 -6.49 -6.94
C LEU A 41 -4.72 -6.22 -8.44
N ASN A 42 -3.46 -6.05 -8.84
CA ASN A 42 -3.05 -5.83 -10.23
C ASN A 42 -3.30 -7.04 -11.15
N THR A 43 -3.32 -8.27 -10.63
CA THR A 43 -3.72 -9.43 -11.44
C THR A 43 -5.20 -9.39 -11.83
N ILE A 44 -6.02 -8.68 -11.06
CA ILE A 44 -7.48 -8.63 -11.25
C ILE A 44 -7.86 -7.39 -12.08
N SER A 45 -7.32 -6.22 -11.75
CA SER A 45 -7.52 -4.98 -12.50
C SER A 45 -6.45 -3.96 -12.09
N THR A 46 -6.16 -2.97 -12.93
CA THR A 46 -5.25 -1.87 -12.57
C THR A 46 -5.97 -0.94 -11.60
N HIS A 47 -5.59 -0.98 -10.33
CA HIS A 47 -6.19 -0.13 -9.29
C HIS A 47 -5.16 0.89 -8.81
N ARG A 48 -5.63 2.10 -8.47
CA ARG A 48 -4.79 3.12 -7.84
C ARG A 48 -4.88 3.06 -6.33
N ILE A 49 -3.73 3.14 -5.68
CA ILE A 49 -3.64 3.16 -4.22
C ILE A 49 -3.82 4.60 -3.75
N THR A 50 -4.78 4.82 -2.86
CA THR A 50 -5.01 6.14 -2.28
C THR A 50 -4.19 6.32 -1.01
N LYS A 51 -4.25 5.37 -0.08
CA LYS A 51 -3.62 5.54 1.24
C LYS A 51 -3.08 4.22 1.80
N ILE A 52 -1.93 4.28 2.46
CA ILE A 52 -1.36 3.18 3.23
C ILE A 52 -0.95 3.71 4.60
N GLY A 53 -1.37 3.06 5.68
CA GLY A 53 -1.06 3.45 7.05
C GLY A 53 -1.85 2.69 8.10
N HIS A 54 -1.97 3.27 9.28
CA HIS A 54 -2.65 2.66 10.42
C HIS A 54 -3.97 3.35 10.76
N THR A 55 -4.97 2.57 11.21
CA THR A 55 -6.18 3.11 11.82
C THR A 55 -5.85 3.76 13.17
N GLU A 56 -6.78 4.52 13.73
CA GLU A 56 -6.66 5.03 15.10
C GLU A 56 -6.54 3.91 16.15
N GLN A 57 -6.96 2.69 15.79
CA GLN A 57 -6.86 1.49 16.63
C GLN A 57 -5.53 0.74 16.45
N GLY A 58 -4.69 1.17 15.49
CA GLY A 58 -3.40 0.58 15.19
C GLY A 58 -3.40 -0.49 14.10
N ASP A 59 -4.55 -0.74 13.44
CA ASP A 59 -4.63 -1.74 12.38
C ASP A 59 -4.02 -1.21 11.09
N PHE A 60 -3.12 -1.98 10.49
CA PHE A 60 -2.56 -1.64 9.19
C PHE A 60 -3.61 -1.78 8.08
N PHE A 61 -3.68 -0.79 7.19
CA PHE A 61 -4.59 -0.79 6.06
C PHE A 61 -3.97 -0.28 4.76
N VAL A 62 -4.51 -0.77 3.65
CA VAL A 62 -4.27 -0.30 2.28
C VAL A 62 -5.60 0.08 1.66
N ASN A 63 -5.72 1.32 1.20
CA ASN A 63 -6.94 1.87 0.61
C ASN A 63 -6.73 2.16 -0.88
N CYS A 64 -7.75 1.87 -1.69
CA CYS A 64 -7.77 2.04 -3.14
C CYS A 64 -8.76 3.13 -3.56
N GLU A 65 -8.63 3.64 -4.78
CA GLU A 65 -9.52 4.71 -5.30
C GLU A 65 -11.00 4.29 -5.37
N THR A 66 -11.27 2.99 -5.45
CA THR A 66 -12.62 2.42 -5.49
C THR A 66 -13.32 2.46 -4.12
N GLY A 67 -12.66 2.98 -3.08
CA GLY A 67 -13.15 2.97 -1.71
C GLY A 67 -12.93 1.62 -0.99
N PHE A 68 -12.32 0.65 -1.67
CA PHE A 68 -11.96 -0.62 -1.05
C PHE A 68 -10.77 -0.44 -0.10
N THR A 69 -10.98 -0.77 1.17
CA THR A 69 -9.94 -0.77 2.19
C THR A 69 -9.66 -2.20 2.62
N HIS A 70 -8.40 -2.60 2.55
CA HIS A 70 -7.95 -3.90 3.01
C HIS A 70 -7.15 -3.73 4.29
N PHE A 71 -7.48 -4.52 5.30
CA PHE A 71 -6.81 -4.56 6.59
C PHE A 71 -5.93 -5.80 6.67
N LYS A 72 -4.84 -5.73 7.42
CA LYS A 72 -3.97 -6.88 7.73
C LYS A 72 -4.47 -7.68 8.92
#